data_AF-A0A8T5MB15-F1
#
_entry.id   AF-A0A8T5MB15-F1
#
_cell.length_a   1.000
_cell.length_b   1.000
_cell.length_c   1.000
_cell.angle_alpha   90.00
_cell.angle_beta   90.00
_cell.angle_gamma   90.00
#
_symmetry.space_group_name_H-M   'P 1'
#
loop_
_entity.id
_entity.type
_entity.pdbx_description
1 polymer ?
#
loop_
_entity_poly.entity_id
_entity_poly.type
_entity_poly.pdbx_seq_one_letter_code
_entity_poly.pdbx_strand_id
1 'polypeptide(L)'
;KKFNAKGREDLIGVLLGCMAPHNCASVIGRLIGFSKTQGMLASPYMHAAMRRDCDGDEAACMLFMDMLLNFSRKFLPAHRGGTQDAPLVVNARIRAGEVDDMIFDVDVSKEIPLELYEAAEERKSPYDVKMEQVKDRLGGDKEFVDLGYSYETEDINLGPLCSSYKILPTMQEKVNAQMELCKKIRAVDTADVARLIIERHFIRDTRGNLRKFSMQGFRCVGCNAKYRRPPLVGKCTKCGGKLIFTISEGSIVKYMQPALDLAREFGASKYLLESLELTEMYIQSIFGREKEKQEALGKWF
;
A
#
# COMPACT_ATOMS: atom_id res chain seq x y z
N LYS A 1 -24.41 -26.04 -15.49
CA LYS A 1 -23.68 -25.37 -14.38
C LYS A 1 -22.34 -26.10 -14.22
N LYS A 2 -21.19 -25.42 -14.37
CA LYS A 2 -19.87 -26.09 -14.40
C LYS A 2 -19.27 -26.34 -13.01
N PHE A 3 -19.45 -25.40 -12.07
CA PHE A 3 -18.86 -25.51 -10.74
C PHE A 3 -19.78 -26.16 -9.69
N ASN A 4 -21.10 -25.95 -9.78
CA ASN A 4 -22.08 -26.46 -8.81
C ASN A 4 -21.72 -26.22 -7.32
N ALA A 5 -20.89 -25.21 -7.04
CA ALA A 5 -20.41 -24.92 -5.70
C ALA A 5 -21.54 -24.43 -4.80
N LYS A 6 -21.65 -25.02 -3.62
CA LYS A 6 -22.55 -24.62 -2.53
C LYS A 6 -21.76 -24.04 -1.35
N GLY A 7 -20.55 -24.55 -1.13
CA GLY A 7 -19.57 -24.04 -0.16
C GLY A 7 -18.26 -23.63 -0.83
N ARG A 8 -17.35 -23.03 -0.05
CA ARG A 8 -16.00 -22.69 -0.53
C ARG A 8 -15.16 -23.95 -0.74
N GLU A 9 -15.41 -24.99 0.03
CA GLU A 9 -14.72 -26.28 -0.01
C GLU A 9 -14.94 -26.99 -1.36
N ASP A 10 -16.08 -26.75 -2.02
CA ASP A 10 -16.37 -27.28 -3.37
C ASP A 10 -15.47 -26.68 -4.47
N LEU A 11 -14.75 -25.60 -4.17
CA LEU A 11 -13.82 -24.96 -5.10
C LEU A 11 -12.42 -25.59 -5.05
N ILE A 12 -12.14 -26.46 -4.09
CA ILE A 12 -10.85 -27.15 -4.02
C ILE A 12 -10.65 -27.98 -5.29
N GLY A 13 -9.48 -27.83 -5.93
CA GLY A 13 -9.15 -28.45 -7.22
C GLY A 13 -9.50 -27.60 -8.43
N VAL A 14 -10.25 -26.50 -8.27
CA VAL A 14 -10.53 -25.57 -9.37
C VAL A 14 -9.26 -24.85 -9.82
N LEU A 15 -9.14 -24.64 -11.13
CA LEU A 15 -8.05 -23.89 -11.74
C LEU A 15 -8.31 -22.38 -11.64
N LEU A 16 -7.25 -21.65 -11.28
CA LEU A 16 -7.20 -20.21 -11.20
C LEU A 16 -6.20 -19.69 -12.24
N GLY A 17 -6.52 -18.56 -12.87
CA GLY A 17 -5.54 -17.75 -13.59
C GLY A 17 -5.04 -16.66 -12.66
N CYS A 18 -3.78 -16.75 -12.25
CA CYS A 18 -3.14 -15.77 -11.38
C CYS A 18 -2.25 -14.85 -12.22
N MET A 19 -2.32 -13.55 -11.97
CA MET A 19 -1.66 -12.55 -12.80
C MET A 19 -1.17 -11.38 -11.95
N ALA A 20 0.02 -10.89 -12.29
CA ALA A 20 0.57 -9.68 -11.74
C ALA A 20 -0.01 -8.43 -12.44
N PRO A 21 -0.29 -7.34 -11.70
CA PRO A 21 -0.33 -6.01 -12.26
C PRO A 21 0.87 -5.72 -13.17
N HIS A 22 0.65 -4.92 -14.21
CA HIS A 22 1.57 -4.56 -15.29
C HIS A 22 2.07 -5.71 -16.16
N ASN A 23 1.52 -6.92 -16.00
CA ASN A 23 1.83 -8.10 -16.81
C ASN A 23 0.67 -8.44 -17.76
N CYS A 24 0.95 -9.27 -18.77
CA CYS A 24 -0.05 -9.80 -19.72
C CYS A 24 -0.06 -11.33 -19.81
N ALA A 25 0.79 -12.00 -19.03
CA ALA A 25 0.82 -13.45 -18.89
C ALA A 25 0.14 -13.87 -17.58
N SER A 26 -0.85 -14.75 -17.68
CA SER A 26 -1.51 -15.38 -16.54
C SER A 26 -0.91 -16.75 -16.30
N VAL A 27 -0.59 -17.09 -15.05
CA VAL A 27 -0.06 -18.40 -14.66
C VAL A 27 -1.21 -19.23 -14.10
N ILE A 28 -1.36 -20.46 -14.58
CA ILE A 28 -2.40 -21.37 -14.07
C ILE A 28 -1.96 -21.93 -12.73
N GLY A 29 -2.79 -21.71 -11.71
CA GLY A 29 -2.69 -22.34 -10.39
C GLY A 29 -3.87 -23.29 -10.13
N ARG A 30 -3.70 -24.20 -9.17
CA ARG A 30 -4.78 -25.05 -8.66
C ARG A 30 -5.07 -24.66 -7.22
N LEU A 31 -6.33 -24.40 -6.89
CA LEU A 31 -6.73 -24.14 -5.52
C LEU A 31 -6.64 -25.43 -4.69
N ILE A 32 -5.86 -25.41 -3.61
CA ILE A 32 -5.66 -26.58 -2.73
C ILE A 32 -6.28 -26.42 -1.35
N GLY A 33 -6.65 -25.20 -0.95
CA GLY A 33 -7.20 -24.92 0.36
C GLY A 33 -7.44 -23.44 0.58
N PHE A 34 -7.92 -23.11 1.77
CA PHE A 34 -8.19 -21.73 2.19
C PHE A 34 -7.44 -21.44 3.49
N SER A 35 -6.87 -20.24 3.55
CA SER A 35 -6.30 -19.67 4.77
C SER A 35 -7.16 -18.50 5.23
N LYS A 36 -7.06 -18.14 6.51
CA LYS A 36 -7.67 -16.94 7.08
C LYS A 36 -6.83 -15.69 6.83
N THR A 37 -5.59 -15.83 6.33
CA THR A 37 -4.72 -14.71 5.99
C THR A 37 -5.32 -13.88 4.85
N GLN A 38 -5.05 -12.58 4.84
CA GLN A 38 -5.49 -11.67 3.76
C GLN A 38 -4.60 -11.74 2.51
N GLY A 39 -3.51 -12.50 2.55
CA GLY A 39 -2.59 -12.70 1.43
C GLY A 39 -2.87 -14.00 0.66
N MET A 40 -2.40 -14.03 -0.58
CA MET A 40 -2.34 -15.26 -1.38
C MET A 40 -1.10 -16.06 -0.99
N LEU A 41 -1.31 -17.29 -0.52
CA LEU A 41 -0.23 -18.25 -0.27
C LEU A 41 -0.07 -19.16 -1.47
N ALA A 42 1.13 -19.18 -2.05
CA ALA A 42 1.49 -20.09 -3.12
C ALA A 42 2.96 -20.48 -3.00
N SER A 43 3.38 -21.47 -3.79
CA SER A 43 4.80 -21.79 -3.93
C SER A 43 5.59 -20.54 -4.39
N PRO A 44 6.84 -20.34 -3.93
CA PRO A 44 7.70 -19.26 -4.44
C PRO A 44 7.78 -19.27 -5.97
N TYR A 45 7.81 -20.45 -6.60
CA TYR A 45 7.81 -20.58 -8.06
C TYR A 45 6.59 -19.96 -8.73
N MET A 46 5.43 -20.02 -8.07
CA MET A 46 4.20 -19.40 -8.59
C MET A 46 4.35 -17.88 -8.59
N HIS A 47 4.83 -17.29 -7.49
CA HIS A 47 5.06 -15.85 -7.38
C HIS A 47 6.12 -15.37 -8.38
N ALA A 48 7.25 -16.07 -8.46
CA ALA A 48 8.30 -15.79 -9.45
C ALA A 48 7.80 -15.93 -10.90
N ALA A 49 6.97 -16.94 -11.20
CA ALA A 49 6.36 -17.09 -12.53
C ALA A 49 5.41 -15.94 -12.89
N MET A 50 4.77 -15.32 -11.89
CA MET A 50 3.98 -14.11 -12.08
C MET A 50 4.82 -12.84 -12.19
N ARG A 51 6.14 -12.92 -11.94
CA ARG A 51 7.07 -11.80 -11.78
C ARG A 51 6.71 -10.92 -10.59
N ARG A 52 6.72 -11.53 -9.42
CA ARG A 52 6.41 -10.89 -8.14
C ARG A 52 7.62 -11.03 -7.22
N ASP A 53 8.02 -9.91 -6.65
CA ASP A 53 9.20 -9.81 -5.77
C ASP A 53 8.82 -10.16 -4.32
N CYS A 54 7.52 -10.18 -4.02
CA CYS A 54 6.95 -10.53 -2.71
C CYS A 54 7.37 -9.60 -1.56
N ASP A 55 7.73 -8.34 -1.84
CA ASP A 55 8.10 -7.30 -0.87
C ASP A 55 6.93 -6.37 -0.46
N GLY A 56 5.69 -6.84 -0.66
CA GLY A 56 4.45 -6.05 -0.48
C GLY A 56 3.55 -6.03 -1.71
N ASP A 57 3.93 -6.79 -2.73
CA ASP A 57 3.22 -6.92 -3.99
C ASP A 57 1.80 -7.49 -3.90
N GLU A 58 0.92 -6.96 -4.74
CA GLU A 58 -0.44 -7.48 -4.94
C GLU A 58 -0.53 -8.31 -6.23
N ALA A 59 -1.42 -9.30 -6.24
CA ALA A 59 -1.69 -10.14 -7.40
C ALA A 59 -3.19 -10.37 -7.58
N ALA A 60 -3.61 -10.51 -8.84
CA ALA A 60 -4.98 -10.84 -9.20
C ALA A 60 -5.14 -12.36 -9.34
N CYS A 61 -6.24 -12.90 -8.82
CA CYS A 61 -6.64 -14.29 -9.02
C CYS A 61 -8.04 -14.33 -9.60
N MET A 62 -8.20 -14.97 -10.75
CA MET A 62 -9.48 -15.14 -11.42
C MET A 62 -9.79 -16.63 -11.60
N LEU A 63 -11.07 -17.01 -11.55
CA LEU A 63 -11.45 -18.37 -11.92
C LEU A 63 -11.08 -18.62 -13.39
N PHE A 64 -10.36 -19.70 -13.67
CA PHE A 64 -9.82 -19.90 -15.01
C PHE A 64 -10.92 -20.01 -16.09
N MET A 65 -12.05 -20.67 -15.77
CA MET A 65 -13.18 -20.73 -16.71
C MET A 65 -13.83 -19.36 -16.95
N ASP A 66 -13.93 -18.53 -15.91
CA ASP A 66 -14.50 -17.19 -16.01
C ASP A 66 -13.64 -16.33 -16.94
N MET A 67 -12.32 -16.39 -16.73
CA MET A 67 -11.33 -15.76 -17.61
C MET A 67 -11.50 -16.19 -19.06
N LEU A 68 -11.70 -17.48 -19.34
CA LEU A 68 -11.87 -17.97 -20.73
C LEU A 68 -13.20 -17.55 -21.38
N LEU A 69 -14.30 -17.50 -20.61
CA LEU A 69 -15.62 -17.20 -21.16
C LEU A 69 -15.86 -15.69 -21.33
N ASN A 70 -15.39 -14.89 -20.38
CA ASN A 70 -15.75 -13.48 -20.28
C ASN A 70 -14.66 -12.54 -20.82
N PHE A 71 -13.46 -13.05 -21.09
CA PHE A 71 -12.40 -12.25 -21.71
C PHE A 71 -12.59 -12.11 -23.22
N SER A 72 -12.48 -10.87 -23.69
CA SER A 72 -12.34 -10.57 -25.12
C SER A 72 -11.46 -9.36 -25.30
N ARG A 73 -10.52 -9.43 -26.27
CA ARG A 73 -9.66 -8.30 -26.64
C ARG A 73 -10.46 -7.06 -27.07
N LYS A 74 -11.71 -7.24 -27.52
CA LYS A 74 -12.61 -6.13 -27.90
C LYS A 74 -13.03 -5.25 -26.72
N PHE A 75 -12.91 -5.75 -25.49
CA PHE A 75 -13.20 -4.98 -24.28
C PHE A 75 -11.98 -4.20 -23.76
N LEU A 76 -10.79 -4.43 -24.33
CA LEU A 76 -9.60 -3.70 -23.93
C LEU A 76 -9.66 -2.26 -24.47
N PRO A 77 -9.24 -1.26 -23.67
CA PRO A 77 -9.26 0.12 -24.10
C PRO A 77 -8.28 0.35 -25.24
N ALA A 78 -8.67 1.16 -26.22
CA ALA A 78 -7.87 1.45 -27.42
C ALA A 78 -6.67 2.38 -27.18
N HIS A 79 -6.49 2.90 -25.97
CA HIS A 79 -5.40 3.80 -25.60
C HIS A 79 -4.15 3.03 -25.13
N ARG A 80 -2.99 3.70 -25.10
CA ARG A 80 -1.72 3.12 -24.63
C ARG A 80 -1.86 2.60 -23.20
N GLY A 81 -1.33 1.40 -22.94
CA GLY A 81 -1.44 0.70 -21.66
C GLY A 81 -2.64 -0.23 -21.54
N GLY A 82 -3.57 -0.25 -22.50
CA GLY A 82 -4.78 -1.06 -22.43
C GLY A 82 -4.60 -2.58 -22.50
N THR A 83 -3.40 -3.06 -22.88
CA THR A 83 -3.05 -4.48 -22.92
C THR A 83 -2.34 -4.96 -21.66
N GLN A 84 -1.90 -4.05 -20.80
CA GLN A 84 -1.39 -4.39 -19.47
C GLN A 84 -2.60 -4.82 -18.61
N ASP A 85 -2.38 -5.74 -17.69
CA ASP A 85 -3.42 -6.29 -16.79
C ASP A 85 -4.50 -7.12 -17.51
N ALA A 86 -4.23 -7.56 -18.74
CA ALA A 86 -5.09 -8.44 -19.51
C ALA A 86 -4.43 -9.82 -19.69
N PRO A 87 -5.15 -10.94 -19.44
CA PRO A 87 -4.62 -12.28 -19.60
C PRO A 87 -4.53 -12.67 -21.08
N LEU A 88 -3.57 -12.09 -21.81
CA LEU A 88 -3.37 -12.31 -23.25
C LEU A 88 -2.71 -13.64 -23.56
N VAL A 89 -1.85 -14.11 -22.65
CA VAL A 89 -1.14 -15.37 -22.73
C VAL A 89 -1.36 -16.12 -21.42
N VAL A 90 -1.46 -17.44 -21.52
CA VAL A 90 -1.63 -18.31 -20.35
C VAL A 90 -0.46 -19.27 -20.28
N ASN A 91 0.26 -19.24 -19.16
CA ASN A 91 1.30 -20.20 -18.84
C ASN A 91 0.71 -21.37 -18.03
N ALA A 92 0.69 -22.55 -18.64
CA ALA A 92 0.16 -23.77 -18.03
C ALA A 92 1.21 -24.58 -17.25
N ARG A 93 2.50 -24.33 -17.47
CA ARG A 93 3.58 -25.10 -16.86
C ARG A 93 4.74 -24.18 -16.48
N ILE A 94 5.07 -24.19 -15.20
CA ILE A 94 6.24 -23.47 -14.69
C ILE A 94 7.49 -24.31 -14.98
N ARG A 95 8.54 -23.64 -15.46
CA ARG A 95 9.91 -24.16 -15.60
C ARG A 95 10.79 -23.25 -14.74
N ALA A 96 11.56 -23.78 -13.79
CA ALA A 96 12.23 -22.90 -12.83
C ALA A 96 13.33 -22.08 -13.50
N GLY A 97 13.99 -22.59 -14.54
CA GLY A 97 14.93 -21.79 -15.33
C GLY A 97 14.32 -20.61 -16.11
N GLU A 98 12.99 -20.53 -16.23
CA GLU A 98 12.28 -19.46 -16.99
C GLU A 98 11.55 -18.47 -16.07
N VAL A 99 11.54 -18.69 -14.75
CA VAL A 99 10.96 -17.74 -13.80
C VAL A 99 11.95 -16.62 -13.47
N ASP A 100 11.44 -15.63 -12.72
CA ASP A 100 12.23 -14.50 -12.24
C ASP A 100 13.41 -14.96 -11.35
N ASP A 101 14.49 -14.18 -11.32
CA ASP A 101 15.78 -14.60 -10.74
C ASP A 101 15.83 -14.50 -9.22
N MET A 102 14.95 -13.71 -8.58
CA MET A 102 14.95 -13.58 -7.12
C MET A 102 14.76 -14.91 -6.37
N ILE A 103 14.06 -15.88 -6.97
CA ILE A 103 13.86 -17.20 -6.37
C ILE A 103 15.15 -18.03 -6.33
N PHE A 104 16.12 -17.73 -7.18
CA PHE A 104 17.35 -18.49 -7.32
C PHE A 104 18.23 -18.42 -6.07
N ASP A 105 18.10 -17.34 -5.30
CA ASP A 105 18.83 -17.13 -4.05
C ASP A 105 18.06 -17.61 -2.80
N VAL A 106 16.93 -18.32 -2.97
CA VAL A 106 16.21 -18.94 -1.85
C VAL A 106 16.97 -20.15 -1.34
N ASP A 107 17.28 -20.16 -0.05
CA ASP A 107 17.92 -21.29 0.63
C ASP A 107 16.94 -22.45 0.81
N VAL A 108 17.41 -23.67 0.55
CA VAL A 108 16.58 -24.90 0.59
C VAL A 108 17.01 -25.89 1.67
N SER A 109 17.94 -25.49 2.53
CA SER A 109 18.51 -26.31 3.59
C SER A 109 17.56 -26.44 4.80
N LYS A 110 17.43 -27.66 5.35
CA LYS A 110 16.61 -27.92 6.54
C LYS A 110 17.26 -27.45 7.84
N GLU A 111 18.59 -27.41 7.87
CA GLU A 111 19.36 -26.95 9.01
C GLU A 111 20.35 -25.89 8.53
N ILE A 112 20.59 -24.89 9.37
CA ILE A 112 21.56 -23.83 9.08
C ILE A 112 22.94 -24.32 9.56
N PRO A 113 23.96 -24.37 8.69
CA PRO A 113 25.27 -24.90 9.06
C PRO A 113 25.99 -24.00 10.07
N LEU A 114 26.83 -24.62 10.91
CA LEU A 114 27.66 -23.90 11.90
C LEU A 114 28.54 -22.84 11.24
N GLU A 115 29.07 -23.15 10.04
CA GLU A 115 29.95 -22.28 9.27
C GLU A 115 29.32 -20.91 8.97
N LEU A 116 27.99 -20.84 8.78
CA LEU A 116 27.29 -19.57 8.58
C LEU A 116 27.33 -18.71 9.84
N TYR A 117 27.14 -19.33 11.02
CA TYR A 117 27.16 -18.61 12.29
C TYR A 117 28.56 -18.06 12.61
N GLU A 118 29.60 -18.87 12.38
CA GLU A 118 31.01 -18.45 12.55
C GLU A 118 31.38 -17.33 11.57
N ALA A 119 30.97 -17.46 10.30
CA ALA A 119 31.20 -16.42 9.30
C ALA A 119 30.47 -15.11 9.61
N ALA A 120 29.27 -15.18 10.20
CA ALA A 120 28.52 -14.02 10.63
C ALA A 120 29.20 -13.29 11.81
N GLU A 121 29.81 -14.03 12.75
CA GLU A 121 30.60 -13.45 13.84
C GLU A 121 31.81 -12.67 13.30
N GLU A 122 32.47 -13.21 12.28
CA GLU A 122 33.58 -12.56 11.58
C GLU A 122 33.15 -11.47 10.59
N ARG A 123 31.84 -11.25 10.38
CA ARG A 123 31.26 -10.29 9.42
C ARG A 123 31.76 -10.50 7.98
N LYS A 124 31.95 -11.77 7.59
CA LYS A 124 32.33 -12.14 6.22
C LYS A 124 31.23 -11.79 5.21
N SER A 125 31.60 -11.77 3.94
CA SER A 125 30.63 -11.55 2.87
C SER A 125 29.67 -12.74 2.79
N PRO A 126 28.36 -12.53 2.51
CA PRO A 126 27.41 -13.62 2.31
C PRO A 126 27.83 -14.61 1.20
N TYR A 127 28.62 -14.14 0.22
CA TYR A 127 29.13 -14.98 -0.86
C TYR A 127 30.26 -15.93 -0.45
N ASP A 128 30.86 -15.74 0.73
CA ASP A 128 31.97 -16.57 1.21
C ASP A 128 31.49 -17.90 1.80
N VAL A 129 30.21 -17.97 2.21
CA VAL A 129 29.58 -19.17 2.75
C VAL A 129 28.71 -19.81 1.68
N LYS A 130 28.92 -21.10 1.42
CA LYS A 130 28.11 -21.84 0.46
C LYS A 130 26.92 -22.49 1.16
N MET A 131 25.73 -22.02 0.85
CA MET A 131 24.48 -22.70 1.19
C MET A 131 23.85 -23.26 -0.08
N GLU A 132 23.14 -24.38 0.05
CA GLU A 132 22.38 -24.92 -1.07
C GLU A 132 21.17 -24.02 -1.34
N GLN A 133 21.12 -23.52 -2.58
CA GLN A 133 20.07 -22.61 -3.05
C GLN A 133 19.30 -23.22 -4.22
N VAL A 134 18.15 -22.63 -4.55
CA VAL A 134 17.34 -23.05 -5.70
C VAL A 134 18.15 -23.05 -7.00
N LYS A 135 19.06 -22.09 -7.19
CA LYS A 135 19.91 -21.99 -8.39
C LYS A 135 20.76 -23.23 -8.65
N ASP A 136 21.23 -23.88 -7.59
CA ASP A 136 22.09 -25.06 -7.66
C ASP A 136 21.32 -26.30 -8.14
N ARG A 137 19.97 -26.25 -8.09
CA ARG A 137 19.08 -27.35 -8.48
C ARG A 137 18.44 -27.18 -9.87
N LEU A 138 18.67 -26.05 -10.54
CA LEU A 138 18.08 -25.76 -11.84
C LEU A 138 18.53 -26.77 -12.91
N GLY A 139 17.57 -27.28 -13.69
CA GLY A 139 17.83 -28.25 -14.76
C GLY A 139 18.11 -29.68 -14.31
N GLY A 140 18.13 -29.96 -12.99
CA GLY A 140 18.24 -31.29 -12.42
C GLY A 140 16.89 -31.92 -12.07
N ASP A 141 16.90 -33.18 -11.64
CA ASP A 141 15.68 -33.94 -11.29
C ASP A 141 14.97 -33.41 -10.02
N LYS A 142 15.64 -32.56 -9.23
CA LYS A 142 15.15 -32.01 -7.95
C LYS A 142 14.73 -30.53 -8.02
N GLU A 143 14.45 -29.99 -9.20
CA GLU A 143 14.09 -28.58 -9.41
C GLU A 143 12.87 -28.15 -8.54
N PHE A 144 11.88 -29.01 -8.36
CA PHE A 144 10.64 -28.71 -7.61
C PHE A 144 10.44 -29.54 -6.34
N VAL A 145 11.42 -30.36 -5.96
CA VAL A 145 11.25 -31.41 -4.93
C VAL A 145 12.26 -31.20 -3.80
N ASP A 146 11.88 -31.59 -2.58
CA ASP A 146 12.75 -31.60 -1.39
C ASP A 146 13.30 -30.21 -1.03
N LEU A 147 12.48 -29.17 -1.19
CA LEU A 147 12.78 -27.83 -0.70
C LEU A 147 12.53 -27.82 0.82
N GLY A 148 13.61 -27.70 1.59
CA GLY A 148 13.55 -27.62 3.05
C GLY A 148 13.21 -26.23 3.57
N TYR A 149 12.98 -26.14 4.87
CA TYR A 149 12.85 -24.90 5.64
C TYR A 149 13.45 -25.14 7.01
N SER A 150 14.07 -24.11 7.61
CA SER A 150 14.83 -24.28 8.85
C SER A 150 14.03 -24.07 10.13
N TYR A 151 12.86 -23.43 10.03
CA TYR A 151 12.02 -23.09 11.19
C TYR A 151 10.59 -23.56 10.96
N GLU A 152 10.09 -24.38 11.87
CA GLU A 152 8.71 -24.86 11.81
C GLU A 152 7.74 -23.82 12.39
N THR A 153 6.50 -23.83 11.90
CA THR A 153 5.40 -23.03 12.44
C THR A 153 4.19 -23.94 12.66
N GLU A 154 3.48 -23.74 13.78
CA GLU A 154 2.34 -24.59 14.14
C GLU A 154 1.13 -24.37 13.22
N ASP A 155 0.77 -23.11 12.99
CA ASP A 155 -0.33 -22.72 12.11
C ASP A 155 0.02 -21.42 11.38
N ILE A 156 -0.08 -21.44 10.06
CA ILE A 156 0.08 -20.28 9.17
C ILE A 156 -0.94 -19.16 9.45
N ASN A 157 -2.04 -19.48 10.14
CA ASN A 157 -3.09 -18.54 10.52
C ASN A 157 -2.90 -17.96 11.93
N LEU A 158 -1.85 -18.38 12.65
CA LEU A 158 -1.59 -17.92 14.00
C LEU A 158 -1.09 -16.47 13.98
N GLY A 159 -1.95 -15.53 14.38
CA GLY A 159 -1.59 -14.12 14.48
C GLY A 159 -2.72 -13.15 14.15
N PRO A 160 -2.46 -11.83 14.18
CA PRO A 160 -3.43 -10.81 13.82
C PRO A 160 -3.74 -10.86 12.31
N LEU A 161 -4.92 -11.34 11.94
CA LEU A 161 -5.35 -11.53 10.54
C LEU A 161 -5.57 -10.22 9.78
N CYS A 162 -5.80 -9.12 10.50
CA CYS A 162 -6.04 -7.80 9.92
C CYS A 162 -5.25 -6.77 10.71
N SER A 163 -4.53 -5.91 10.01
CA SER A 163 -3.81 -4.80 10.62
C SER A 163 -4.78 -3.81 11.28
N SER A 164 -4.43 -3.34 12.48
CA SER A 164 -5.16 -2.28 13.20
C SER A 164 -5.29 -1.01 12.36
N TYR A 165 -4.36 -0.75 11.43
CA TYR A 165 -4.40 0.38 10.51
C TYR A 165 -5.67 0.42 9.64
N LYS A 166 -6.24 -0.74 9.29
CA LYS A 166 -7.50 -0.84 8.52
C LYS A 166 -8.73 -0.58 9.38
N ILE A 167 -8.64 -0.83 10.69
CA ILE A 167 -9.75 -0.72 11.63
C ILE A 167 -9.94 0.74 12.07
N LEU A 168 -8.85 1.49 12.22
CA LEU A 168 -8.88 2.89 12.65
C LEU A 168 -9.43 3.80 11.52
N PRO A 169 -10.58 4.48 11.69
CA PRO A 169 -11.20 5.30 10.66
C PRO A 169 -10.45 6.60 10.37
N THR A 170 -9.93 7.28 11.40
CA THR A 170 -9.38 8.63 11.25
C THR A 170 -7.86 8.64 11.25
N MET A 171 -7.26 9.60 10.52
CA MET A 171 -5.81 9.81 10.53
C MET A 171 -5.28 10.19 11.92
N GLN A 172 -6.08 10.92 12.71
CA GLN A 172 -5.70 11.28 14.07
C GLN A 172 -5.55 10.04 14.95
N GLU A 173 -6.52 9.14 14.92
CA GLU A 173 -6.46 7.89 15.68
C GLU A 173 -5.28 7.02 15.24
N LYS A 174 -4.98 6.98 13.94
CA LYS A 174 -3.82 6.25 13.41
C LYS A 174 -2.50 6.79 13.94
N VAL A 175 -2.34 8.11 13.93
CA VAL A 175 -1.13 8.78 14.44
C VAL A 175 -1.03 8.60 15.95
N ASN A 176 -2.13 8.76 16.70
CA ASN A 176 -2.14 8.53 18.14
C ASN A 176 -1.76 7.08 18.48
N ALA A 177 -2.34 6.09 17.80
CA ALA A 177 -2.00 4.68 18.00
C ALA A 177 -0.54 4.36 17.63
N GLN A 178 -0.02 4.97 16.56
CA GLN A 178 1.39 4.86 16.19
C GLN A 178 2.29 5.44 17.29
N MET A 179 1.98 6.62 17.80
CA MET A 179 2.80 7.26 18.84
C MET A 179 2.72 6.53 20.18
N GLU A 180 1.56 5.98 20.55
CA GLU A 180 1.40 5.11 21.72
C GLU A 180 2.24 3.83 21.60
N LEU A 181 2.39 3.28 20.40
CA LEU A 181 3.30 2.18 20.15
C LEU A 181 4.77 2.63 20.28
N CYS A 182 5.12 3.80 19.74
CA CYS A 182 6.47 4.35 19.88
C CYS A 182 6.88 4.55 21.34
N LYS A 183 5.97 5.02 22.21
CA LYS A 183 6.21 5.14 23.67
C LYS A 183 6.57 3.81 24.34
N LYS A 184 6.10 2.68 23.79
CA LYS A 184 6.32 1.34 24.35
C LYS A 184 7.60 0.67 23.83
N ILE A 185 8.10 1.09 22.68
CA ILE A 185 9.25 0.45 22.02
C ILE A 185 10.55 1.17 22.39
N ARG A 186 11.49 0.45 23.00
CA ARG A 186 12.80 0.97 23.38
C ARG A 186 13.68 1.37 22.18
N ALA A 187 13.52 0.71 21.04
CA ALA A 187 14.34 0.92 19.86
C ALA A 187 13.97 2.18 19.04
N VAL A 188 12.88 2.88 19.41
CA VAL A 188 12.33 3.99 18.61
C VAL A 188 12.40 5.28 19.42
N ASP A 189 12.98 6.32 18.80
CA ASP A 189 12.94 7.67 19.37
C ASP A 189 11.61 8.36 19.02
N THR A 190 10.79 8.59 20.04
CA THR A 190 9.49 9.26 19.89
C THR A 190 9.60 10.67 19.31
N ALA A 191 10.64 11.43 19.65
CA ALA A 191 10.82 12.81 19.18
C ALA A 191 11.18 12.83 17.69
N ASP A 192 12.01 11.90 17.25
CA ASP A 192 12.39 11.79 15.84
C ASP A 192 11.22 11.32 14.97
N VAL A 193 10.43 10.35 15.45
CA VAL A 193 9.22 9.91 14.73
C VAL A 193 8.21 11.06 14.60
N ALA A 194 7.95 11.80 15.67
CA ALA A 194 7.06 12.97 15.63
C ALA A 194 7.56 14.01 14.61
N ARG A 195 8.86 14.32 14.62
CA ARG A 195 9.49 15.20 13.64
C ARG A 195 9.27 14.71 12.21
N LEU A 196 9.53 13.44 11.93
CA LEU A 196 9.39 12.85 10.59
C LEU A 196 7.93 12.90 10.08
N ILE A 197 6.96 12.63 10.95
CA ILE A 197 5.53 12.74 10.61
C ILE A 197 5.19 14.18 10.22
N ILE A 198 5.58 15.15 11.04
CA ILE A 198 5.30 16.56 10.82
C ILE A 198 5.97 17.06 9.52
N GLU A 199 7.27 16.82 9.37
CA GLU A 199 8.06 17.35 8.26
C GLU A 199 7.72 16.70 6.91
N ARG A 200 7.57 15.37 6.88
CA ARG A 200 7.36 14.66 5.61
C ARG A 200 5.89 14.62 5.18
N HIS A 201 4.95 14.61 6.12
CA HIS A 201 3.52 14.51 5.82
C HIS A 201 2.80 15.84 6.06
N PHE A 202 2.64 16.27 7.31
CA PHE A 202 1.71 17.34 7.65
C PHE A 202 2.12 18.69 7.06
N ILE A 203 3.33 19.17 7.35
CA ILE A 203 3.77 20.51 6.90
C ILE A 203 3.86 20.58 5.37
N ARG A 204 4.26 19.47 4.73
CA ARG A 204 4.37 19.36 3.27
C ARG A 204 3.00 19.44 2.62
N ASP A 205 2.01 18.72 3.15
CA ASP A 205 0.64 18.73 2.65
C ASP A 205 -0.02 20.09 2.88
N THR A 206 0.03 20.64 4.09
CA THR A 206 -0.55 21.95 4.41
C THR A 206 0.03 23.06 3.53
N ARG A 207 1.37 23.21 3.46
CA ARG A 207 1.99 24.27 2.64
C ARG A 207 1.74 24.05 1.15
N GLY A 208 1.72 22.79 0.70
CA GLY A 208 1.38 22.42 -0.67
C GLY A 208 -0.05 22.82 -1.05
N ASN A 209 -1.02 22.48 -0.20
CA ASN A 209 -2.42 22.82 -0.40
C ASN A 209 -2.67 24.32 -0.30
N LEU A 210 -2.04 25.02 0.64
CA LEU A 210 -2.14 26.47 0.78
C LEU A 210 -1.60 27.20 -0.46
N ARG A 211 -0.42 26.80 -0.95
CA ARG A 211 0.13 27.34 -2.19
C ARG A 211 -0.81 27.09 -3.37
N LYS A 212 -1.31 25.87 -3.54
CA LYS A 212 -2.26 25.54 -4.61
C LYS A 212 -3.58 26.31 -4.48
N PHE A 213 -4.08 26.54 -3.27
CA PHE A 213 -5.30 27.29 -3.00
C PHE A 213 -5.24 28.71 -3.56
N SER A 214 -4.10 29.40 -3.41
CA SER A 214 -3.90 30.76 -3.97
C SER A 214 -3.88 30.81 -5.50
N MET A 215 -3.53 29.69 -6.17
CA MET A 215 -3.37 29.60 -7.63
C MET A 215 -4.47 28.76 -8.30
N GLN A 216 -5.48 28.33 -7.55
CA GLN A 216 -6.44 27.34 -8.01
C GLN A 216 -7.39 27.88 -9.08
N GLY A 217 -7.97 26.95 -9.84
CA GLY A 217 -9.11 27.23 -10.72
C GLY A 217 -10.45 26.98 -10.01
N PHE A 218 -11.53 27.28 -10.72
CA PHE A 218 -12.90 27.08 -10.30
C PHE A 218 -13.57 26.06 -11.21
N ARG A 219 -14.36 25.15 -10.63
CA ARG A 219 -15.12 24.14 -11.39
C ARG A 219 -16.61 24.36 -11.22
N CYS A 220 -17.37 24.24 -12.31
CA CYS A 220 -18.83 24.17 -12.22
C CYS A 220 -19.30 22.77 -11.80
N VAL A 221 -20.21 22.70 -10.84
CA VAL A 221 -20.79 21.42 -10.37
C VAL A 221 -21.63 20.73 -11.45
N GLY A 222 -22.37 21.49 -12.27
CA GLY A 222 -23.28 20.92 -13.25
C GLY A 222 -22.61 20.43 -14.53
N CYS A 223 -21.69 21.22 -15.11
CA CYS A 223 -21.11 20.92 -16.43
C CYS A 223 -19.59 20.63 -16.41
N ASN A 224 -18.96 20.61 -15.22
CA ASN A 224 -17.52 20.41 -15.06
C ASN A 224 -16.61 21.40 -15.81
N ALA A 225 -17.16 22.50 -16.33
CA ALA A 225 -16.36 23.56 -16.93
C ALA A 225 -15.37 24.14 -15.91
N LYS A 226 -14.11 24.29 -16.34
CA LYS A 226 -13.01 24.83 -15.55
C LYS A 226 -12.76 26.28 -15.94
N TYR A 227 -12.64 27.14 -14.94
CA TYR A 227 -12.36 28.55 -15.12
C TYR A 227 -11.12 28.94 -14.31
N ARG A 228 -10.19 29.69 -14.90
CA ARG A 228 -9.03 30.22 -14.17
C ARG A 228 -9.42 31.30 -13.16
N ARG A 229 -10.45 32.10 -13.49
CA ARG A 229 -11.02 33.14 -12.63
C ARG A 229 -12.54 33.01 -12.63
N PRO A 230 -13.21 33.31 -11.51
CA PRO A 230 -14.67 33.27 -11.48
C PRO A 230 -15.21 34.38 -12.40
N PRO A 231 -16.19 34.08 -13.29
CA PRO A 231 -16.88 35.11 -14.06
C PRO A 231 -17.55 36.12 -13.11
N LEU A 232 -17.57 37.40 -13.50
CA LEU A 232 -18.16 38.48 -12.69
C LEU A 232 -19.65 38.26 -12.37
N VAL A 233 -20.35 37.48 -13.21
CA VAL A 233 -21.75 37.07 -13.00
C VAL A 233 -21.90 36.11 -11.80
N GLY A 234 -20.81 35.54 -11.27
CA GLY A 234 -20.82 34.63 -10.12
C GLY A 234 -21.39 33.23 -10.42
N LYS A 235 -21.81 32.98 -11.66
CA LYS A 235 -22.37 31.70 -12.13
C LYS A 235 -21.58 31.17 -13.33
N CYS A 236 -21.71 29.88 -13.61
CA CYS A 236 -21.12 29.27 -14.80
C CYS A 236 -21.75 29.86 -16.07
N THR A 237 -20.92 30.33 -17.00
CA THR A 237 -21.36 30.90 -18.27
C THR A 237 -21.98 29.88 -19.23
N LYS A 238 -21.74 28.57 -19.02
CA LYS A 238 -22.28 27.50 -19.89
C LYS A 238 -23.65 26.97 -19.43
N CYS A 239 -23.84 26.77 -18.13
CA CYS A 239 -25.05 26.11 -17.61
C CYS A 239 -25.73 26.86 -16.45
N GLY A 240 -25.25 28.05 -16.07
CA GLY A 240 -25.80 28.82 -14.94
C GLY A 240 -25.54 28.21 -13.56
N GLY A 241 -24.87 27.05 -13.47
CA GLY A 241 -24.60 26.34 -12.21
C GLY A 241 -23.57 27.04 -11.31
N LYS A 242 -23.53 26.62 -10.04
CA LYS A 242 -22.60 27.14 -9.03
C LYS A 242 -21.15 26.77 -9.36
N LEU A 243 -20.25 27.71 -9.15
CA LEU A 243 -18.81 27.51 -9.20
C LEU A 243 -18.29 27.22 -7.79
N ILE A 244 -17.42 26.23 -7.69
CA ILE A 244 -16.79 25.82 -6.44
C ILE A 244 -15.27 25.89 -6.57
N PHE A 245 -14.60 26.12 -5.44
CA PHE A 245 -13.16 25.93 -5.32
C PHE A 245 -12.80 24.47 -5.56
N THR A 246 -11.62 24.24 -6.15
CA THR A 246 -11.07 22.89 -6.30
C THR A 246 -10.42 22.39 -5.01
N ILE A 247 -9.93 23.30 -4.17
CA ILE A 247 -9.34 23.03 -2.87
C ILE A 247 -10.11 23.86 -1.85
N SER A 248 -10.64 23.20 -0.82
CA SER A 248 -11.37 23.86 0.26
C SER A 248 -10.42 24.29 1.39
N GLU A 249 -10.81 25.33 2.12
CA GLU A 249 -10.11 25.76 3.33
C GLU A 249 -9.92 24.62 4.34
N GLY A 250 -10.97 23.83 4.60
CA GLY A 250 -10.92 22.71 5.53
C GLY A 250 -9.85 21.67 5.17
N SER A 251 -9.50 21.50 3.89
CA SER A 251 -8.42 20.59 3.48
C SER A 251 -7.03 21.08 3.88
N ILE A 252 -6.85 22.39 4.07
CA ILE A 252 -5.58 23.00 4.49
C ILE A 252 -5.46 22.96 6.00
N VAL A 253 -6.54 23.28 6.72
CA VAL A 253 -6.53 23.39 8.19
C VAL A 253 -6.51 22.02 8.89
N LYS A 254 -7.01 20.97 8.22
CA LYS A 254 -7.20 19.62 8.77
C LYS A 254 -6.05 19.09 9.63
N TYR A 255 -4.80 19.32 9.25
CA TYR A 255 -3.62 18.76 9.94
C TYR A 255 -2.86 19.77 10.81
N MET A 256 -3.26 21.04 10.84
CA MET A 256 -2.51 22.06 11.59
C MET A 256 -2.55 21.84 13.09
N GLN A 257 -3.75 21.70 13.67
CA GLN A 257 -3.90 21.46 15.10
C GLN A 257 -3.25 20.12 15.53
N PRO A 258 -3.51 18.99 14.83
CA PRO A 258 -2.79 17.74 15.09
C PRO A 258 -1.27 17.85 15.07
N ALA A 259 -0.70 18.63 14.14
CA ALA A 259 0.75 18.80 14.04
C ALA A 259 1.31 19.60 15.21
N LEU A 260 0.61 20.64 15.66
CA LEU A 260 1.00 21.44 16.83
C LEU A 260 0.92 20.63 18.12
N ASP A 261 -0.16 19.88 18.31
CA ASP A 261 -0.34 19.03 19.49
C ASP A 261 0.76 17.97 19.56
N LEU A 262 1.04 17.31 18.42
CA LEU A 262 2.12 16.32 18.32
C LEU A 262 3.49 16.93 18.58
N ALA A 263 3.78 18.12 18.05
CA ALA A 263 5.04 18.82 18.26
C ALA A 263 5.26 19.17 19.74
N ARG A 264 4.20 19.58 20.45
CA ARG A 264 4.25 19.98 21.86
C ARG A 264 4.34 18.77 22.79
N GLU A 265 3.55 17.73 22.56
CA GLU A 265 3.53 16.54 23.41
C GLU A 265 4.85 15.76 23.34
N PHE A 266 5.45 15.63 22.15
CA PHE A 266 6.63 14.79 21.93
C PHE A 266 7.95 15.57 21.84
N GLY A 267 7.95 16.84 22.25
CA GLY A 267 9.17 17.63 22.39
C GLY A 267 9.91 17.84 21.06
N ALA A 268 9.19 18.19 20.00
CA ALA A 268 9.80 18.52 18.72
C ALA A 268 10.76 19.73 18.85
N SER A 269 11.69 19.86 17.90
CA SER A 269 12.65 20.97 17.91
C SER A 269 11.95 22.33 17.91
N LYS A 270 12.54 23.32 18.59
CA LYS A 270 12.01 24.70 18.64
C LYS A 270 11.77 25.27 17.24
N TYR A 271 12.69 25.00 16.32
CA TYR A 271 12.55 25.40 14.91
C TYR A 271 11.30 24.82 14.25
N LEU A 272 11.00 23.54 14.49
CA LEU A 272 9.82 22.91 13.91
C LEU A 272 8.52 23.51 14.47
N LEU A 273 8.50 23.76 15.79
CA LEU A 273 7.37 24.39 16.46
C LEU A 273 7.12 25.81 15.91
N GLU A 274 8.16 26.65 15.85
CA GLU A 274 8.08 27.99 15.26
C GLU A 274 7.63 27.94 13.80
N SER A 275 8.13 26.98 13.01
CA SER A 275 7.71 26.82 11.62
C SER A 275 6.22 26.44 11.49
N LEU A 276 5.68 25.66 12.41
CA LEU A 276 4.25 25.33 12.44
C LEU A 276 3.41 26.55 12.84
N GLU A 277 3.83 27.28 13.87
CA GLU A 277 3.15 28.49 14.35
C GLU A 277 3.14 29.59 13.27
N LEU A 278 4.27 29.79 12.56
CA LEU A 278 4.32 30.71 11.41
C LEU A 278 3.38 30.27 10.28
N THR A 279 3.28 28.96 10.04
CA THR A 279 2.36 28.42 9.02
C THR A 279 0.91 28.64 9.43
N GLU A 280 0.58 28.43 10.71
CA GLU A 280 -0.74 28.70 11.27
C GLU A 280 -1.11 30.19 11.16
N MET A 281 -0.21 31.09 11.59
CA MET A 281 -0.39 32.54 11.46
C MET A 281 -0.65 32.94 10.01
N TYR A 282 0.07 32.36 9.06
CA TYR A 282 -0.13 32.65 7.65
C TYR A 282 -1.49 32.16 7.14
N ILE A 283 -1.93 30.97 7.55
CA ILE A 283 -3.28 30.46 7.25
C ILE A 283 -4.35 31.40 7.83
N GLN A 284 -4.23 31.79 9.10
CA GLN A 284 -5.15 32.72 9.76
C GLN A 284 -5.16 34.10 9.07
N SER A 285 -4.04 34.56 8.51
CA SER A 285 -3.99 35.83 7.77
C SER A 285 -4.78 35.80 6.46
N ILE A 286 -4.91 34.62 5.82
CA ILE A 286 -5.60 34.44 4.54
C ILE A 286 -7.11 34.21 4.74
N PHE A 287 -7.47 33.34 5.68
CA PHE A 287 -8.86 32.94 5.91
C PHE A 287 -9.56 33.77 6.99
N GLY A 288 -8.79 34.54 7.76
CA GLY A 288 -9.26 35.16 8.99
C GLY A 288 -9.22 34.17 10.16
N ARG A 289 -9.44 34.69 11.37
CA ARG A 289 -9.79 33.85 12.52
C ARG A 289 -11.26 33.47 12.42
N GLU A 290 -11.65 32.29 12.90
CA GLU A 290 -13.07 31.97 13.04
C GLU A 290 -13.77 33.13 13.76
N LYS A 291 -14.90 33.59 13.23
CA LYS A 291 -15.73 34.57 13.94
C LYS A 291 -16.02 33.97 15.31
N GLU A 292 -15.64 34.66 16.38
CA GLU A 292 -15.96 34.26 17.75
C GLU A 292 -17.45 33.86 17.80
N LYS A 293 -17.71 32.57 17.88
CA LYS A 293 -19.06 32.08 18.15
C LYS A 293 -19.28 32.30 19.63
N GLN A 294 -20.27 33.10 19.97
CA GLN A 294 -20.70 33.28 21.34
C GLN A 294 -21.05 31.92 21.95
N GLU A 295 -20.18 31.40 22.81
CA GLU A 295 -20.41 30.18 23.55
C GLU A 295 -21.25 30.48 24.79
N ALA A 296 -22.14 29.56 25.15
CA ALA A 296 -22.92 29.68 26.37
C ALA A 296 -22.01 29.50 27.60
N LEU A 297 -22.20 30.33 28.64
CA LEU A 297 -21.44 30.29 29.90
C LEU A 297 -21.37 28.89 30.54
N GLY A 298 -22.38 28.04 30.34
CA GLY A 298 -22.41 26.67 30.87
C GLY A 298 -21.43 25.68 30.23
N LYS A 299 -20.60 26.11 29.28
CA LYS A 299 -19.50 25.28 28.74
C LYS A 299 -18.21 25.40 29.57
N TRP A 300 -18.15 26.40 30.46
CA TRP A 300 -16.99 26.75 31.28
C TRP A 300 -17.21 26.48 32.79
N PHE A 301 -18.40 25.99 33.17
CA PHE A 301 -18.79 25.61 34.52
C PHE A 301 -19.26 24.16 34.55
#